data_AF-A0A1U7Y9T3-F1
#
_entry.id   AF-A0A1U7Y9T3-F1
#
_cell.length_a   1.000
_cell.length_b   1.000
_cell.length_c   1.000
_cell.angle_alpha   90.00
_cell.angle_beta   90.00
_cell.angle_gamma   90.00
#
_symmetry.space_group_name_H-M   'P 1'
#
loop_
_entity.id
_entity.type
_entity.pdbx_description
1 polymer ?
#
loop_
_entity_poly.entity_id
_entity_poly.type
_entity_poly.pdbx_seq_one_letter_code
_entity_poly.pdbx_strand_id
1 'polypeptide(L)'
;MAISSKYIAIFLIFIFLSFPSKITCQSENNNTTQSKCGSDTGHGCRNKNEALKLKLVAIASILVTSMIGVCLPLVSRTVPALQPDKNLFVLVKAFASGVILATGYMHVMPDSFDCLRSDCLPDNPWKKFPFTTFVAMLSAILTLSVDSYAMSYFKKYKLENNGVGNGRDIVHNGKMESHIFDNNISHVHGEAKVDDNATQLLRYRVVAQVLELGIVVHSVVIGLSMGASDNPCTIRPLVAAICFHQLFEGMGLGGCILQAEYGMKIKAIMVFFFSLTTPFGIALGIGLSKVYSENSPTALIAVGLLNACSAGLLNYMALVDLLAADFLGTKLQNSMKLQSWAYVAVLLGAGGMSIMAIWAKIVLRGKRKVFRHFFFNLIFFHHPCKYKF
;
A
#
# COMPACT_ATOMS: atom_id res chain seq x y z
N MET A 1 17.58 -10.97 7.75
CA MET A 1 17.16 -10.13 8.88
C MET A 1 15.70 -9.78 8.66
N ALA A 2 14.81 -10.71 9.00
CA ALA A 2 13.38 -10.52 8.89
C ALA A 2 12.93 -9.66 10.08
N ILE A 3 12.03 -8.69 9.88
CA ILE A 3 11.11 -8.31 10.95
C ILE A 3 10.65 -9.62 11.58
N SER A 4 10.87 -9.78 12.89
CA SER A 4 10.61 -11.05 13.59
C SER A 4 9.27 -11.59 13.13
N SER A 5 9.22 -12.86 12.71
CA SER A 5 7.99 -13.56 12.27
C SER A 5 6.81 -13.27 13.23
N LYS A 6 7.12 -13.00 14.50
CA LYS A 6 6.20 -12.52 15.54
C LYS A 6 5.46 -11.23 15.21
N TYR A 7 6.09 -10.19 14.66
CA TYR A 7 5.41 -8.91 14.35
C TYR A 7 4.56 -8.97 13.09
N ILE A 8 5.00 -9.72 12.08
CA ILE A 8 4.19 -10.03 10.89
C ILE A 8 2.99 -10.88 11.30
N ALA A 9 3.20 -11.90 12.14
CA ALA A 9 2.13 -12.69 12.72
C ALA A 9 1.20 -11.82 13.58
N ILE A 10 1.70 -10.89 14.41
CA ILE A 10 0.87 -9.98 15.20
C ILE A 10 0.06 -9.05 14.29
N PHE A 11 0.64 -8.48 13.23
CA PHE A 11 -0.06 -7.62 12.28
C PHE A 11 -1.14 -8.39 11.50
N LEU A 12 -0.82 -9.59 11.02
CA LEU A 12 -1.78 -10.48 10.37
C LEU A 12 -2.85 -10.96 11.35
N ILE A 13 -2.49 -11.31 12.59
CA ILE A 13 -3.41 -11.67 13.68
C ILE A 13 -4.28 -10.47 14.04
N PHE A 14 -3.79 -9.22 14.00
CA PHE A 14 -4.58 -8.03 14.26
C PHE A 14 -5.54 -7.71 13.12
N ILE A 15 -5.13 -7.90 11.87
CA ILE A 15 -6.02 -7.87 10.68
C ILE A 15 -7.09 -8.95 10.85
N PHE A 16 -6.71 -10.17 11.25
CA PHE A 16 -7.62 -11.29 11.52
C PHE A 16 -8.50 -11.10 12.77
N LEU A 17 -8.05 -10.39 13.81
CA LEU A 17 -8.80 -10.05 15.04
C LEU A 17 -9.70 -8.82 14.86
N SER A 18 -9.39 -7.97 13.88
CA SER A 18 -10.28 -6.91 13.40
C SER A 18 -11.47 -7.49 12.61
N PHE A 19 -11.44 -8.78 12.24
CA PHE A 19 -12.66 -9.50 11.94
C PHE A 19 -13.40 -9.73 13.25
N PRO A 20 -14.63 -9.23 13.39
CA PRO A 20 -15.46 -9.62 14.51
C PRO A 20 -15.76 -11.13 14.38
N SER A 21 -15.07 -11.95 15.18
CA SER A 21 -15.28 -13.41 15.26
C SER A 21 -16.68 -13.81 15.73
N LYS A 22 -17.55 -12.84 16.02
CA LYS A 22 -18.96 -13.02 16.35
C LYS A 22 -19.78 -11.81 15.88
N ILE A 23 -20.00 -11.66 14.57
CA ILE A 23 -21.26 -11.03 14.14
C ILE A 23 -22.28 -12.16 14.11
N THR A 24 -23.07 -12.25 15.18
CA THR A 24 -24.29 -13.04 15.21
C THR A 24 -25.16 -12.56 14.05
N CYS A 25 -25.20 -13.32 12.96
CA CYS A 25 -26.17 -13.13 11.90
C CYS A 25 -27.55 -13.45 12.48
N GLN A 26 -28.22 -12.43 13.01
CA GLN A 26 -29.65 -12.51 13.23
C GLN A 26 -30.28 -12.44 11.84
N SER A 27 -30.62 -13.62 11.30
CA SER A 27 -31.43 -13.75 10.10
C SER A 27 -32.82 -13.20 10.40
N GLU A 28 -33.00 -11.88 10.29
CA GLU A 28 -34.34 -11.36 10.07
C GLU A 28 -34.74 -11.73 8.64
N ASN A 29 -35.64 -12.70 8.55
CA ASN A 29 -36.33 -13.11 7.32
C ASN A 29 -37.18 -11.93 6.80
N ASN A 30 -36.54 -10.96 6.17
CA ASN A 30 -37.22 -9.97 5.35
C ASN A 30 -37.06 -10.40 3.89
N ASN A 31 -38.10 -11.05 3.37
CA ASN A 31 -38.24 -11.56 1.98
C ASN A 31 -38.05 -10.49 0.87
N THR A 32 -37.65 -9.27 1.21
CA THR A 32 -37.45 -8.13 0.30
C THR A 32 -35.98 -7.92 -0.10
N THR A 33 -34.99 -8.28 0.72
CA THR A 33 -33.54 -8.11 0.40
C THR A 33 -32.99 -9.24 -0.47
N GLN A 34 -33.61 -10.41 -0.47
CA GLN A 34 -33.14 -11.58 -1.23
C GLN A 34 -33.35 -11.45 -2.75
N SER A 35 -34.26 -10.57 -3.21
CA SER A 35 -34.57 -10.44 -4.65
C SER A 35 -33.54 -9.67 -5.47
N LYS A 36 -32.70 -8.82 -4.86
CA LYS A 36 -31.68 -8.01 -5.55
C LYS A 36 -30.28 -8.63 -5.58
N CYS A 37 -30.04 -9.65 -4.74
CA CYS A 37 -28.71 -10.24 -4.57
C CYS A 37 -28.53 -11.56 -5.34
N GLY A 38 -29.63 -12.07 -5.90
CA GLY A 38 -29.62 -13.10 -6.93
C GLY A 38 -29.57 -12.47 -8.32
N SER A 39 -28.50 -12.76 -9.06
CA SER A 39 -28.36 -12.57 -10.51
C SER A 39 -29.10 -11.35 -11.08
N ASP A 40 -28.50 -10.18 -10.92
CA ASP A 40 -28.97 -8.98 -11.59
C ASP A 40 -29.07 -9.27 -13.09
N THR A 41 -30.27 -9.09 -13.63
CA THR A 41 -30.66 -9.32 -15.03
C THR A 41 -30.14 -8.20 -15.91
N GLY A 42 -28.83 -7.95 -15.84
CA GLY A 42 -28.09 -7.09 -16.76
C GLY A 42 -27.84 -7.79 -18.09
N HIS A 43 -28.85 -7.75 -18.97
CA HIS A 43 -28.74 -8.17 -20.37
C HIS A 43 -27.47 -7.59 -21.02
N GLY A 44 -26.50 -8.44 -21.39
CA GLY A 44 -25.46 -8.15 -22.39
C GLY A 44 -23.99 -8.30 -21.99
N CYS A 45 -23.64 -8.28 -20.70
CA CYS A 45 -22.22 -8.24 -20.27
C CYS A 45 -21.73 -9.50 -19.54
N ARG A 46 -22.50 -10.59 -19.43
CA ARG A 46 -22.08 -11.82 -18.74
C ARG A 46 -21.63 -12.87 -19.75
N ASN A 47 -20.32 -13.12 -19.83
CA ASN A 47 -19.74 -14.13 -20.72
C ASN A 47 -18.52 -14.78 -20.07
N LYS A 48 -18.70 -16.00 -19.56
CA LYS A 48 -17.67 -16.74 -18.83
C LYS A 48 -16.43 -17.03 -19.68
N ASN A 49 -16.61 -17.36 -20.95
CA ASN A 49 -15.51 -17.70 -21.85
C ASN A 49 -14.66 -16.46 -22.17
N GLU A 50 -15.30 -15.32 -22.40
CA GLU A 50 -14.60 -14.05 -22.60
C GLU A 50 -13.95 -13.56 -21.29
N ALA A 51 -14.63 -13.71 -20.15
CA ALA A 51 -14.10 -13.36 -18.84
C ALA A 51 -12.82 -14.17 -18.55
N LEU A 52 -12.83 -15.48 -18.82
CA LEU A 52 -11.66 -16.34 -18.64
C LEU A 52 -10.49 -15.89 -19.52
N LYS A 53 -10.72 -15.59 -20.80
CA LYS A 53 -9.68 -15.05 -21.70
C LYS A 53 -9.08 -13.76 -21.14
N LEU A 54 -9.93 -12.85 -20.65
CA LEU A 54 -9.47 -11.59 -20.05
C LEU A 54 -8.68 -11.81 -18.76
N LYS A 55 -9.07 -12.77 -17.91
CA LYS A 55 -8.33 -13.13 -16.68
C LYS A 55 -6.94 -13.72 -17.00
N LEU A 56 -6.82 -14.53 -18.05
CA LEU A 56 -5.52 -15.06 -18.49
C LEU A 56 -4.61 -13.96 -19.04
N VAL A 57 -5.17 -13.03 -19.82
CA VAL A 57 -4.45 -11.82 -20.27
C VAL A 57 -4.06 -10.94 -19.07
N ALA A 58 -4.93 -10.82 -18.07
CA ALA A 58 -4.64 -10.08 -16.84
C ALA A 58 -3.44 -10.67 -16.10
N ILE A 59 -3.42 -11.99 -15.89
CA ILE A 59 -2.29 -12.70 -15.24
C ILE A 59 -0.98 -12.37 -15.93
N ALA A 60 -0.92 -12.50 -17.26
CA ALA A 60 0.30 -12.25 -18.02
C ALA A 60 0.72 -10.77 -18.00
N SER A 61 -0.24 -9.86 -18.27
CA SER A 61 0.05 -8.42 -18.34
C SER A 61 0.47 -7.84 -16.98
N ILE A 62 -0.23 -8.18 -15.90
CA ILE A 62 0.08 -7.73 -14.54
C ILE A 62 1.46 -8.24 -14.12
N LEU A 63 1.77 -9.52 -14.36
CA LEU A 63 3.09 -10.08 -14.04
C LEU A 63 4.20 -9.30 -14.74
N VAL A 64 4.06 -9.02 -16.03
CA VAL A 64 5.04 -8.25 -16.81
C VAL A 64 5.18 -6.83 -16.29
N THR A 65 4.07 -6.12 -16.08
CA THR A 65 4.11 -4.74 -15.58
C THR A 65 4.67 -4.64 -14.16
N SER A 66 4.36 -5.60 -13.28
CA SER A 66 4.92 -5.69 -11.93
C SER A 66 6.43 -5.86 -11.98
N MET A 67 6.92 -6.80 -12.79
CA MET A 67 8.36 -7.06 -12.95
C MET A 67 9.09 -5.82 -13.47
N ILE A 68 8.51 -5.13 -14.46
CA ILE A 68 9.09 -3.87 -14.97
C ILE A 68 9.11 -2.82 -13.86
N GLY A 69 7.99 -2.63 -13.15
CA GLY A 69 7.84 -1.61 -12.11
C GLY A 69 8.87 -1.76 -11.00
N VAL A 70 8.97 -2.97 -10.43
CA VAL A 70 9.86 -3.24 -9.30
C VAL A 70 11.33 -3.31 -9.69
N CYS A 71 11.66 -3.79 -10.90
CA CYS A 71 13.04 -3.91 -11.34
C CYS A 71 13.64 -2.58 -11.84
N LEU A 72 12.83 -1.65 -12.35
CA LEU A 72 13.32 -0.39 -12.93
C LEU A 72 14.16 0.44 -11.94
N PRO A 73 13.76 0.64 -10.68
CA PRO A 73 14.62 1.26 -9.67
C PRO A 73 15.87 0.42 -9.34
N LEU A 74 15.80 -0.91 -9.39
CA LEU A 74 16.94 -1.78 -9.04
C LEU A 74 18.07 -1.73 -10.06
N VAL A 75 17.74 -1.55 -11.34
CA VAL A 75 18.71 -1.35 -12.43
C VAL A 75 19.12 0.11 -12.60
N SER A 76 18.55 1.03 -11.83
CA SER A 76 18.82 2.47 -11.96
C SER A 76 20.31 2.85 -11.80
N ARG A 77 21.10 2.04 -11.09
CA ARG A 77 22.56 2.24 -10.95
C ARG A 77 23.31 1.99 -12.26
N THR A 78 22.77 1.22 -13.20
CA THR A 78 23.39 0.95 -14.51
C THR A 78 22.98 1.96 -15.59
N VAL A 79 21.87 2.70 -15.39
CA VAL A 79 21.36 3.70 -16.34
C VAL A 79 21.72 5.11 -15.84
N PRO A 80 22.59 5.87 -16.53
CA PRO A 80 23.09 7.18 -16.06
C PRO A 80 22.00 8.23 -15.74
N ALA A 81 20.86 8.16 -16.44
CA ALA A 81 19.75 9.10 -16.24
C ALA A 81 18.88 8.77 -15.00
N LEU A 82 18.85 7.50 -14.56
CA LEU A 82 18.02 7.04 -13.45
C LEU A 82 18.78 6.86 -12.14
N GLN A 83 20.08 7.14 -12.11
CA GLN A 83 20.89 7.01 -10.90
C GLN A 83 20.22 7.71 -9.70
N PRO A 84 20.22 7.10 -8.50
CA PRO A 84 19.53 7.63 -7.31
C PRO A 84 19.88 9.09 -6.96
N ASP A 85 21.11 9.52 -7.31
CA ASP A 85 21.60 10.86 -7.05
C ASP A 85 21.05 11.91 -8.02
N LYS A 86 20.43 11.51 -9.13
CA LYS A 86 19.87 12.43 -10.13
C LYS A 86 18.50 12.98 -9.71
N ASN A 87 18.18 14.14 -10.25
CA ASN A 87 16.89 14.80 -10.03
C ASN A 87 15.73 14.01 -10.65
N LEU A 88 15.96 13.32 -11.77
CA LEU A 88 14.92 12.54 -12.45
C LEU A 88 14.41 11.39 -11.57
N PHE A 89 15.29 10.66 -10.88
CA PHE A 89 14.90 9.58 -9.97
C PHE A 89 13.96 10.08 -8.87
N VAL A 90 14.28 11.25 -8.30
CA VAL A 90 13.46 11.90 -7.28
C VAL A 90 12.07 12.27 -7.80
N LEU A 91 11.99 12.86 -8.99
CA LEU A 91 10.71 13.24 -9.59
C LEU A 91 9.85 12.02 -9.92
N VAL A 92 10.46 10.95 -10.42
CA VAL A 92 9.78 9.69 -10.72
C VAL A 92 9.28 9.02 -9.43
N LYS A 93 10.07 9.04 -8.34
CA LYS A 93 9.65 8.54 -7.03
C LYS A 93 8.50 9.36 -6.44
N ALA A 94 8.54 10.69 -6.57
CA ALA A 94 7.47 11.59 -6.15
C ALA A 94 6.17 11.34 -6.95
N PHE A 95 6.27 11.15 -8.27
CA PHE A 95 5.14 10.75 -9.11
C PHE A 95 4.53 9.42 -8.65
N ALA A 96 5.36 8.39 -8.44
CA ALA A 96 4.92 7.08 -7.97
C ALA A 96 4.21 7.18 -6.61
N SER A 97 4.74 7.98 -5.68
CA SER A 97 4.12 8.22 -4.37
C SER A 97 2.74 8.87 -4.48
N GLY A 98 2.56 9.79 -5.44
CA GLY A 98 1.26 10.36 -5.77
C GLY A 98 0.27 9.35 -6.34
N VAL A 99 0.74 8.42 -7.19
CA VAL A 99 -0.08 7.31 -7.70
C VAL A 99 -0.54 6.42 -6.54
N ILE A 100 0.36 6.00 -5.65
CA ILE A 100 0.05 5.14 -4.49
C ILE A 100 -0.98 5.82 -3.57
N LEU A 101 -0.79 7.10 -3.27
CA LEU A 101 -1.74 7.89 -2.47
C LEU A 101 -3.14 7.89 -3.09
N ALA A 102 -3.22 8.13 -4.40
CA ALA A 102 -4.48 8.11 -5.12
C ALA A 102 -5.06 6.70 -5.28
N THR A 103 -4.25 5.64 -5.34
CA THR A 103 -4.75 4.25 -5.29
C THR A 103 -5.54 4.03 -4.01
N GLY A 104 -4.96 4.39 -2.84
CA GLY A 104 -5.63 4.26 -1.55
C GLY A 104 -6.99 4.99 -1.50
N TYR A 105 -7.03 6.25 -1.94
CA TYR A 105 -8.24 7.08 -1.86
C TYR A 105 -9.27 6.86 -2.98
N MET A 106 -8.84 6.61 -4.22
CA MET A 106 -9.72 6.64 -5.40
C MET A 106 -10.08 5.25 -5.93
N HIS A 107 -9.29 4.23 -5.60
CA HIS A 107 -9.54 2.85 -6.00
C HIS A 107 -9.98 2.00 -4.81
N VAL A 108 -9.11 1.86 -3.81
CA VAL A 108 -9.29 0.86 -2.75
C VAL A 108 -10.36 1.25 -1.75
N MET A 109 -10.35 2.51 -1.29
CA MET A 109 -11.34 2.99 -0.33
C MET A 109 -12.78 2.98 -0.92
N PRO A 110 -13.02 3.42 -2.17
CA PRO A 110 -14.34 3.29 -2.79
C PRO A 110 -14.80 1.84 -2.96
N ASP A 111 -13.91 0.92 -3.33
CA ASP A 111 -14.26 -0.49 -3.45
C ASP A 111 -14.71 -1.07 -2.09
N SER A 112 -14.07 -0.65 -1.00
CA SER A 112 -14.55 -0.98 0.35
C SER A 112 -15.97 -0.45 0.63
N PHE A 113 -16.25 0.80 0.25
CA PHE A 113 -17.60 1.36 0.39
C PHE A 113 -18.63 0.59 -0.43
N ASP A 114 -18.31 0.25 -1.68
CA ASP A 114 -19.21 -0.49 -2.57
C ASP A 114 -19.54 -1.89 -2.01
N CYS A 115 -18.57 -2.56 -1.35
CA CYS A 115 -18.82 -3.82 -0.66
C CYS A 115 -19.66 -3.65 0.62
N LEU A 116 -19.24 -2.76 1.54
CA LEU A 116 -19.85 -2.62 2.87
C LEU A 116 -21.21 -1.90 2.85
N ARG A 117 -21.51 -1.12 1.81
CA ARG A 117 -22.81 -0.45 1.64
C ARG A 117 -23.68 -1.09 0.57
N SER A 118 -23.32 -2.28 0.11
CA SER A 118 -24.11 -3.03 -0.87
C SER A 118 -25.54 -3.27 -0.36
N ASP A 119 -26.49 -3.36 -1.30
CA ASP A 119 -27.88 -3.70 -1.00
C ASP A 119 -28.06 -5.13 -0.46
N CYS A 120 -27.00 -5.94 -0.51
CA CYS A 120 -26.96 -7.31 0.00
C CYS A 120 -26.63 -7.40 1.49
N LEU A 121 -26.37 -6.27 2.14
CA LEU A 121 -26.18 -6.17 3.58
C LEU A 121 -27.35 -5.44 4.23
N PRO A 122 -27.74 -5.82 5.47
CA PRO A 122 -28.76 -5.10 6.21
C PRO A 122 -28.32 -3.66 6.50
N ASP A 123 -29.28 -2.74 6.51
CA ASP A 123 -29.00 -1.31 6.70
C ASP A 123 -28.30 -1.02 8.05
N ASN A 124 -28.62 -1.79 9.09
CA ASN A 124 -27.95 -1.76 10.38
C ASN A 124 -27.03 -2.99 10.55
N PRO A 125 -25.74 -2.83 10.94
CA PRO A 125 -25.01 -1.59 11.20
C PRO A 125 -24.34 -0.98 9.95
N TRP A 126 -24.32 -1.69 8.83
CA TRP A 126 -23.40 -1.45 7.72
C TRP A 126 -23.59 -0.14 6.97
N LYS A 127 -24.83 0.34 6.81
CA LYS A 127 -25.11 1.63 6.16
C LYS A 127 -25.15 2.79 7.15
N LYS A 128 -25.37 2.53 8.45
CA LYS A 128 -25.46 3.56 9.50
C LYS A 128 -24.09 4.01 10.00
N PHE A 129 -23.12 3.12 10.12
CA PHE A 129 -21.77 3.46 10.60
C PHE A 129 -20.75 3.38 9.46
N PRO A 130 -19.84 4.36 9.31
CA PRO A 130 -18.86 4.38 8.21
C PRO A 130 -17.67 3.44 8.50
N PHE A 131 -17.92 2.12 8.47
CA PHE A 131 -16.92 1.09 8.74
C PHE A 131 -15.67 1.22 7.86
N THR A 132 -15.82 1.55 6.58
CA THR A 132 -14.69 1.76 5.67
C THR A 132 -13.67 2.76 6.21
N THR A 133 -14.11 3.97 6.58
CA THR A 133 -13.18 5.01 7.06
C THR A 133 -12.70 4.72 8.48
N PHE A 134 -13.54 4.10 9.31
CA PHE A 134 -13.13 3.70 10.66
C PHE A 134 -11.99 2.67 10.63
N VAL A 135 -12.13 1.62 9.82
CA VAL A 135 -11.11 0.57 9.68
C VAL A 135 -9.87 1.11 8.95
N ALA A 136 -10.02 1.97 7.95
CA ALA A 136 -8.87 2.61 7.30
C ALA A 136 -8.07 3.48 8.28
N MET A 137 -8.75 4.27 9.11
CA MET A 137 -8.10 5.08 10.15
C MET A 137 -7.39 4.19 11.19
N LEU A 138 -8.05 3.13 11.67
CA LEU A 138 -7.44 2.19 12.61
C LEU A 138 -6.21 1.52 12.00
N SER A 139 -6.29 1.11 10.74
CA SER A 139 -5.18 0.52 10.01
C SER A 139 -4.00 1.48 9.90
N ALA A 140 -4.22 2.76 9.56
CA ALA A 140 -3.14 3.75 9.48
C ALA A 140 -2.44 3.96 10.84
N ILE A 141 -3.21 4.04 11.93
CA ILE A 141 -2.66 4.15 13.30
C ILE A 141 -1.86 2.89 13.67
N LEU A 142 -2.36 1.71 13.32
CA LEU A 142 -1.66 0.45 13.57
C LEU A 142 -0.37 0.36 12.77
N THR A 143 -0.36 0.78 11.50
CA THR A 143 0.86 0.83 10.68
C THR A 143 1.89 1.77 11.32
N LEU A 144 1.48 2.99 11.71
CA LEU A 144 2.35 3.90 12.46
C LEU A 144 2.91 3.28 13.74
N SER A 145 2.06 2.56 14.48
CA SER A 145 2.46 1.88 15.71
C SER A 145 3.52 0.82 15.43
N VAL A 146 3.31 -0.01 14.41
CA VAL A 146 4.27 -1.05 13.99
C VAL A 146 5.60 -0.42 13.59
N ASP A 147 5.59 0.63 12.77
CA ASP A 147 6.82 1.31 12.36
C ASP A 147 7.58 1.90 13.55
N SER A 148 6.86 2.61 14.42
CA SER A 148 7.44 3.28 15.60
C SER A 148 8.04 2.27 16.58
N TYR A 149 7.32 1.18 16.87
CA TYR A 149 7.81 0.13 17.75
C TYR A 149 8.96 -0.64 17.11
N ALA A 150 8.88 -1.00 15.83
CA ALA A 150 9.97 -1.67 15.13
C ALA A 150 11.25 -0.84 15.22
N MET A 151 11.19 0.46 14.89
CA MET A 151 12.34 1.36 15.02
C MET A 151 12.88 1.44 16.45
N SER A 152 12.00 1.53 17.46
CA SER A 152 12.40 1.62 18.87
C SER A 152 13.11 0.35 19.36
N TYR A 153 12.57 -0.83 19.04
CA TYR A 153 13.18 -2.11 19.38
C TYR A 153 14.54 -2.30 18.71
N PHE A 154 14.65 -1.96 17.42
CA PHE A 154 15.94 -2.07 16.71
C PHE A 154 16.99 -1.10 17.25
N LYS A 155 16.60 0.14 17.58
CA LYS A 155 17.50 1.11 18.19
C LYS A 155 18.04 0.59 19.53
N LYS A 156 17.16 0.05 20.39
CA LYS A 156 17.56 -0.52 21.69
C LYS A 156 18.47 -1.75 21.54
N TYR A 157 18.10 -2.70 20.67
CA TYR A 157 18.91 -3.90 20.43
C TYR A 157 20.33 -3.56 19.96
N LYS A 158 20.48 -2.56 19.08
CA LYS A 158 21.79 -2.13 18.60
C LYS A 158 22.61 -1.44 19.70
N LEU A 159 21.98 -0.64 20.56
CA LEU A 159 22.65 -0.02 21.72
C LEU A 159 23.15 -1.09 22.70
N GLU A 160 22.36 -2.12 22.98
CA GLU A 160 22.76 -3.22 23.85
C GLU A 160 23.89 -4.06 23.24
N ASN A 161 23.82 -4.40 21.95
CA ASN A 161 24.85 -5.21 21.29
C ASN A 161 26.17 -4.45 21.05
N ASN A 162 26.12 -3.15 20.77
CA ASN A 162 27.33 -2.32 20.64
C ASN A 162 27.91 -1.93 22.01
N GLY A 163 27.11 -1.95 23.08
CA GLY A 163 27.56 -1.67 24.45
C GLY A 163 28.35 -2.81 25.12
N VAL A 164 28.38 -4.00 24.52
CA VAL A 164 29.09 -5.19 25.05
C VAL A 164 30.45 -5.42 24.34
N GLY A 165 30.80 -4.60 23.35
CA GLY A 165 31.87 -4.90 22.39
C GLY A 165 33.12 -4.01 22.38
N ASN A 166 33.33 -3.08 23.32
CA ASN A 166 34.51 -2.20 23.31
C ASN A 166 35.22 -2.10 24.67
N GLY A 167 35.56 -3.27 25.22
CA GLY A 167 36.33 -3.41 26.46
C GLY A 167 37.64 -4.16 26.28
N ARG A 168 38.33 -4.08 25.13
CA ARG A 168 39.72 -4.53 24.98
C ARG A 168 40.50 -3.63 24.02
N ASP A 169 41.71 -3.33 24.47
CA ASP A 169 42.85 -2.71 23.76
C ASP A 169 42.77 -1.17 23.70
N ILE A 170 43.68 -0.36 24.26
CA ILE A 170 45.10 -0.53 24.62
C ILE A 170 45.40 0.43 25.80
N VAL A 171 45.83 -0.09 26.96
CA VAL A 171 46.52 0.73 27.98
C VAL A 171 48.01 0.61 27.72
N HIS A 172 48.59 1.66 27.15
CA HIS A 172 50.03 1.82 27.09
C HIS A 172 50.56 2.27 28.46
N ASN A 173 51.61 1.58 28.89
CA ASN A 173 52.32 1.70 30.15
C ASN A 173 53.03 3.07 30.34
N GLY A 174 52.85 3.70 31.50
CA GLY A 174 53.59 4.90 31.95
C GLY A 174 53.32 5.20 33.44
N LYS A 175 54.39 5.31 34.24
CA LYS A 175 54.44 5.34 35.72
C LYS A 175 54.03 6.68 36.37
N MET A 176 53.59 6.57 37.64
CA MET A 176 53.67 7.55 38.78
C MET A 176 52.72 8.76 38.68
N GLU A 177 51.93 9.21 39.68
CA GLU A 177 51.96 9.18 41.15
C GLU A 177 50.53 9.45 41.72
N SER A 178 50.35 9.25 43.02
CA SER A 178 49.12 9.36 43.84
C SER A 178 48.49 10.75 43.92
N HIS A 179 47.16 10.86 44.15
CA HIS A 179 46.53 11.65 45.24
C HIS A 179 44.96 11.52 45.25
N ILE A 180 44.44 10.99 46.35
CA ILE A 180 43.29 11.41 47.20
C ILE A 180 41.95 11.86 46.54
N PHE A 181 40.88 11.07 46.84
CA PHE A 181 39.50 11.42 47.26
C PHE A 181 38.74 12.51 46.46
N ASP A 182 37.63 12.15 45.78
CA ASP A 182 36.26 12.42 46.29
C ASP A 182 35.15 11.86 45.39
N ASN A 183 34.04 11.49 46.03
CA ASN A 183 32.81 11.04 45.40
C ASN A 183 32.14 12.18 44.61
N ASN A 184 32.00 12.03 43.29
CA ASN A 184 30.90 12.66 42.58
C ASN A 184 30.38 11.75 41.47
N ILE A 185 29.08 11.48 41.59
CA ILE A 185 28.23 10.77 40.65
C ILE A 185 28.39 11.39 39.27
N SER A 186 29.14 10.71 38.39
CA SER A 186 29.11 11.01 36.96
C SER A 186 27.76 10.54 36.42
N HIS A 187 26.83 11.49 36.30
CA HIS A 187 25.75 11.39 35.32
C HIS A 187 26.39 11.31 33.93
N VAL A 188 26.70 10.10 33.49
CA VAL A 188 27.09 9.82 32.10
C VAL A 188 25.82 9.98 31.26
N HIS A 189 25.51 11.22 30.87
CA HIS A 189 24.78 11.48 29.64
C HIS A 189 25.73 11.22 28.47
N GLY A 190 26.14 9.96 28.34
CA GLY A 190 26.73 9.44 27.13
C GLY A 190 25.60 9.34 26.11
N GLU A 191 25.35 10.42 25.38
CA GLU A 191 24.69 10.34 24.09
C GLU A 191 25.58 9.44 23.24
N ALA A 192 25.33 8.14 23.27
CA ALA A 192 25.96 7.20 22.36
C ALA A 192 25.64 7.76 20.97
N LYS A 193 26.66 8.28 20.28
CA LYS A 193 26.58 8.65 18.86
C LYS A 193 26.24 7.38 18.10
N VAL A 194 24.96 7.06 18.04
CA VAL A 194 24.45 6.00 17.18
C VAL A 194 24.79 6.44 15.77
N ASP A 195 25.60 5.66 15.08
CA ASP A 195 25.88 5.84 13.66
C ASP A 195 24.57 6.08 12.90
N ASP A 196 24.36 7.33 12.49
CA ASP A 196 23.14 7.83 11.86
C ASP A 196 22.85 7.03 10.59
N ASN A 197 23.90 6.68 9.84
CA ASN A 197 23.80 5.91 8.60
C ASN A 197 23.16 4.53 8.80
N ALA A 198 23.60 3.77 9.80
CA ALA A 198 23.00 2.46 10.06
C ALA A 198 21.58 2.55 10.67
N THR A 199 21.23 3.65 11.34
CA THR A 199 19.83 3.90 11.77
C THR A 199 18.94 4.20 10.57
N GLN A 200 19.42 5.00 9.62
CA GLN A 200 18.72 5.28 8.35
C GLN A 200 18.53 4.01 7.52
N LEU A 201 19.57 3.17 7.39
CA LEU A 201 19.46 1.88 6.69
C LEU A 201 18.42 0.95 7.33
N LEU A 202 18.34 0.91 8.66
CA LEU A 202 17.31 0.14 9.36
C LEU A 202 15.90 0.69 9.05
N ARG A 203 15.73 2.01 9.03
CA ARG A 203 14.46 2.65 8.66
C ARG A 203 14.03 2.24 7.25
N TYR A 204 14.92 2.31 6.26
CA TYR A 204 14.60 1.87 4.88
C TYR A 204 14.19 0.40 4.80
N ARG A 205 14.81 -0.46 5.61
CA ARG A 205 14.46 -1.89 5.68
C ARG A 205 13.08 -2.12 6.28
N VAL A 206 12.74 -1.45 7.38
CA VAL A 206 11.41 -1.55 8.00
C VAL A 206 10.34 -1.06 7.04
N VAL A 207 10.53 0.13 6.45
CA VAL A 207 9.61 0.71 5.47
C VAL A 207 9.42 -0.24 4.27
N ALA A 208 10.49 -0.78 3.71
CA ALA A 208 10.39 -1.69 2.56
C ALA A 208 9.59 -2.97 2.89
N GLN A 209 9.75 -3.52 4.10
CA GLN A 209 9.04 -4.71 4.52
C GLN A 209 7.57 -4.45 4.88
N VAL A 210 7.27 -3.32 5.54
CA VAL A 210 5.89 -2.90 5.83
C VAL A 210 5.14 -2.62 4.53
N LEU A 211 5.80 -1.97 3.57
CA LEU A 211 5.26 -1.72 2.22
C LEU A 211 5.00 -3.00 1.46
N GLU A 212 5.95 -3.93 1.45
CA GLU A 212 5.76 -5.23 0.82
C GLU A 212 4.59 -6.01 1.44
N LEU A 213 4.50 -6.06 2.77
CA LEU A 213 3.42 -6.76 3.48
C LEU A 213 2.05 -6.17 3.14
N GLY A 214 1.94 -4.84 3.14
CA GLY A 214 0.71 -4.14 2.80
C GLY A 214 0.27 -4.36 1.36
N ILE A 215 1.21 -4.30 0.42
CA ILE A 215 0.97 -4.60 -0.99
C ILE A 215 0.52 -6.05 -1.16
N VAL A 216 1.15 -7.01 -0.49
CA VAL A 216 0.80 -8.44 -0.61
C VAL A 216 -0.65 -8.69 -0.17
N VAL A 217 -1.06 -8.19 1.00
CA VAL A 217 -2.43 -8.39 1.49
C VAL A 217 -3.46 -7.80 0.52
N HIS A 218 -3.21 -6.58 0.04
CA HIS A 218 -4.09 -5.91 -0.91
C HIS A 218 -4.18 -6.62 -2.26
N SER A 219 -3.03 -7.04 -2.78
CA SER A 219 -2.88 -7.69 -4.08
C SER A 219 -3.60 -9.04 -4.16
N VAL A 220 -3.60 -9.84 -3.08
CA VAL A 220 -4.36 -11.10 -3.02
C VAL A 220 -5.86 -10.83 -3.12
N VAL A 221 -6.37 -9.83 -2.38
CA VAL A 221 -7.80 -9.51 -2.34
C VAL A 221 -8.28 -9.04 -3.71
N ILE A 222 -7.59 -8.09 -4.34
CA ILE A 222 -7.90 -7.65 -5.71
C ILE A 222 -7.86 -8.83 -6.68
N GLY A 223 -6.80 -9.64 -6.63
CA GLY A 223 -6.64 -10.78 -7.51
C GLY A 223 -7.78 -11.78 -7.36
N LEU A 224 -8.11 -12.15 -6.13
CA LEU A 224 -9.21 -13.07 -5.82
C LEU A 224 -10.55 -12.57 -6.38
N SER A 225 -10.89 -11.30 -6.12
CA SER A 225 -12.12 -10.69 -6.62
C SER A 225 -12.16 -10.62 -8.15
N MET A 226 -11.08 -10.19 -8.82
CA MET A 226 -11.02 -10.23 -10.29
C MET A 226 -11.15 -11.65 -10.83
N GLY A 227 -10.48 -12.61 -10.20
CA GLY A 227 -10.47 -14.02 -10.59
C GLY A 227 -11.85 -14.67 -10.47
N ALA A 228 -12.64 -14.27 -9.48
CA ALA A 228 -14.01 -14.76 -9.29
C ALA A 228 -15.03 -14.13 -10.27
N SER A 229 -14.75 -12.94 -10.80
CA SER A 229 -15.74 -12.17 -11.57
C SER A 229 -16.09 -12.78 -12.93
N ASP A 230 -17.37 -12.88 -13.27
CA ASP A 230 -17.85 -13.42 -14.57
C ASP A 230 -18.23 -12.34 -15.59
N ASN A 231 -17.86 -11.07 -15.33
CA ASN A 231 -18.28 -9.91 -16.13
C ASN A 231 -17.09 -9.29 -16.90
N PRO A 232 -16.92 -9.59 -18.20
CA PRO A 232 -15.93 -8.96 -19.07
C PRO A 232 -15.91 -7.43 -19.06
N CYS A 233 -17.08 -6.81 -18.91
CA CYS A 233 -17.21 -5.35 -18.90
C CYS A 233 -16.58 -4.75 -17.63
N THR A 234 -16.53 -5.52 -16.55
CA THR A 234 -15.80 -5.17 -15.32
C THR A 234 -14.31 -5.49 -15.42
N ILE A 235 -13.97 -6.67 -15.93
CA ILE A 235 -12.58 -7.13 -15.99
C ILE A 235 -11.74 -6.23 -16.91
N ARG A 236 -12.24 -5.85 -18.10
CA ARG A 236 -11.47 -5.04 -19.07
C ARG A 236 -10.87 -3.75 -18.50
N PRO A 237 -11.66 -2.81 -17.96
CA PRO A 237 -11.11 -1.58 -17.40
C PRO A 237 -10.27 -1.85 -16.15
N LEU A 238 -10.61 -2.89 -15.37
CA LEU A 238 -9.89 -3.25 -14.15
C LEU A 238 -8.46 -3.74 -14.46
N VAL A 239 -8.26 -4.52 -15.53
CA VAL A 239 -6.90 -4.93 -15.95
C VAL A 239 -6.03 -3.72 -16.28
N ALA A 240 -6.55 -2.76 -17.03
CA ALA A 240 -5.81 -1.55 -17.37
C ALA A 240 -5.47 -0.71 -16.12
N ALA A 241 -6.43 -0.55 -15.21
CA ALA A 241 -6.22 0.15 -13.96
C ALA A 241 -5.18 -0.54 -13.06
N ILE A 242 -5.23 -1.86 -12.93
CA ILE A 242 -4.27 -2.65 -12.15
C ILE A 242 -2.88 -2.58 -12.74
N CYS A 243 -2.72 -2.83 -14.04
CA CYS A 243 -1.42 -2.72 -14.69
C CYS A 243 -0.78 -1.33 -14.47
N PHE A 244 -1.58 -0.26 -14.51
CA PHE A 244 -1.11 1.09 -14.29
C PHE A 244 -0.64 1.33 -12.84
N HIS A 245 -1.49 1.08 -11.83
CA HIS A 245 -1.09 1.34 -10.45
C HIS A 245 -0.01 0.37 -9.99
N GLN A 246 -0.08 -0.91 -10.37
CA GLN A 246 0.90 -1.94 -10.01
C GLN A 246 2.30 -1.60 -10.56
N LEU A 247 2.40 -1.00 -11.75
CA LEU A 247 3.68 -0.54 -12.28
C LEU A 247 4.33 0.51 -11.36
N PHE A 248 3.57 1.51 -10.92
CA PHE A 248 4.08 2.61 -10.10
C PHE A 248 4.22 2.24 -8.62
N GLU A 249 3.36 1.37 -8.09
CA GLU A 249 3.55 0.72 -6.78
C GLU A 249 4.83 -0.09 -6.74
N GLY A 250 5.10 -0.87 -7.80
CA GLY A 250 6.35 -1.61 -7.96
C GLY A 250 7.56 -0.69 -7.99
N MET A 251 7.45 0.44 -8.68
CA MET A 251 8.51 1.45 -8.72
C MET A 251 8.77 2.10 -7.35
N GLY A 252 7.72 2.37 -6.57
CA GLY A 252 7.84 2.82 -5.19
C GLY A 252 8.58 1.79 -4.32
N LEU A 253 8.12 0.53 -4.34
CA LEU A 253 8.71 -0.57 -3.60
C LEU A 253 10.17 -0.84 -4.04
N GLY A 254 10.44 -0.86 -5.35
CA GLY A 254 11.78 -1.04 -5.90
C GLY A 254 12.75 0.05 -5.42
N GLY A 255 12.26 1.30 -5.30
CA GLY A 255 13.02 2.40 -4.69
C GLY A 255 13.38 2.14 -3.24
N CYS A 256 12.43 1.66 -2.43
CA CYS A 256 12.67 1.28 -1.03
C CYS A 256 13.66 0.10 -0.92
N ILE A 257 13.52 -0.92 -1.77
CA ILE A 257 14.44 -2.09 -1.84
C ILE A 257 15.86 -1.65 -2.20
N LEU A 258 15.99 -0.69 -3.12
CA LEU A 258 17.28 -0.14 -3.51
C LEU A 258 17.97 0.60 -2.34
N GLN A 259 17.21 1.38 -1.57
CA GLN A 259 17.69 2.14 -0.41
C GLN A 259 18.00 1.24 0.80
N ALA A 260 17.32 0.11 0.94
CA ALA A 260 17.52 -0.86 2.02
C ALA A 260 18.86 -1.65 1.95
N GLU A 261 19.60 -1.50 0.85
CA GLU A 261 20.89 -2.15 0.56
C GLU A 261 20.88 -3.67 0.81
N TYR A 262 19.78 -4.32 0.45
CA TYR A 262 19.66 -5.76 0.58
C TYR A 262 20.61 -6.51 -0.37
N GLY A 263 21.05 -7.69 0.08
CA GLY A 263 21.73 -8.65 -0.80
C GLY A 263 20.79 -9.18 -1.89
N MET A 264 21.36 -9.64 -3.01
CA MET A 264 20.61 -10.07 -4.20
C MET A 264 19.53 -11.13 -3.89
N LYS A 265 19.78 -12.04 -2.93
CA LYS A 265 18.81 -13.05 -2.51
C LYS A 265 17.52 -12.42 -1.97
N ILE A 266 17.64 -11.46 -1.06
CA ILE A 266 16.47 -10.79 -0.46
C ILE A 266 15.75 -9.94 -1.52
N LYS A 267 16.51 -9.20 -2.34
CA LYS A 267 15.94 -8.43 -3.46
C LYS A 267 15.12 -9.32 -4.40
N ALA A 268 15.66 -10.48 -4.78
CA ALA A 268 14.98 -11.43 -5.66
C ALA A 268 13.71 -12.00 -5.02
N ILE A 269 13.74 -12.34 -3.72
CA ILE A 269 12.57 -12.81 -2.98
C ILE A 269 11.47 -11.73 -2.97
N MET A 270 11.83 -10.47 -2.68
CA MET A 270 10.85 -9.39 -2.61
C MET A 270 10.22 -9.09 -3.98
N VAL A 271 11.04 -9.03 -5.03
CA VAL A 271 10.59 -8.87 -6.42
C VAL A 271 9.64 -10.01 -6.82
N PHE A 272 9.96 -11.24 -6.44
CA PHE A 272 9.14 -12.42 -6.72
C PHE A 272 7.76 -12.31 -6.06
N PHE A 273 7.70 -12.04 -4.75
CA PHE A 273 6.42 -11.93 -4.05
C PHE A 273 5.59 -10.75 -4.53
N PHE A 274 6.20 -9.58 -4.76
CA PHE A 274 5.49 -8.43 -5.33
C PHE A 274 4.84 -8.77 -6.68
N SER A 275 5.57 -9.47 -7.56
CA SER A 275 5.10 -9.70 -8.93
C SER A 275 4.13 -10.87 -9.04
N LEU A 276 4.25 -11.88 -8.18
CA LEU A 276 3.45 -13.11 -8.26
C LEU A 276 2.12 -13.02 -7.48
N THR A 277 2.04 -12.19 -6.44
CA THR A 277 0.87 -12.16 -5.55
C THR A 277 -0.44 -11.88 -6.26
N THR A 278 -0.51 -10.86 -7.12
CA THR A 278 -1.76 -10.52 -7.85
C THR A 278 -2.13 -11.61 -8.87
N PRO A 279 -1.22 -12.09 -9.75
CA PRO A 279 -1.49 -13.24 -10.61
C PRO A 279 -1.96 -14.49 -9.85
N PHE A 280 -1.33 -14.79 -8.71
CA PHE A 280 -1.73 -15.89 -7.84
C PHE A 280 -3.15 -15.68 -7.30
N GLY A 281 -3.49 -14.48 -6.84
CA GLY A 281 -4.83 -14.13 -6.41
C GLY A 281 -5.87 -14.36 -7.52
N ILE A 282 -5.57 -13.96 -8.77
CA ILE A 282 -6.46 -14.19 -9.93
C ILE A 282 -6.66 -15.69 -10.18
N ALA A 283 -5.56 -16.47 -10.19
CA ALA A 283 -5.64 -17.91 -10.36
C ALA A 283 -6.46 -18.58 -9.25
N LEU A 284 -6.27 -18.16 -8.00
CA LEU A 284 -7.04 -18.62 -6.85
C LEU A 284 -8.53 -18.27 -7.00
N GLY A 285 -8.85 -17.03 -7.42
CA GLY A 285 -10.22 -16.59 -7.68
C GLY A 285 -10.90 -17.39 -8.79
N ILE A 286 -10.18 -17.76 -9.86
CA ILE A 286 -10.69 -18.66 -10.90
C ILE A 286 -11.03 -20.02 -10.29
N GLY A 287 -10.13 -20.60 -9.50
CA GLY A 287 -10.32 -21.90 -8.86
C GLY A 287 -11.49 -21.93 -7.87
N LEU A 288 -11.67 -20.85 -7.11
CA LEU A 288 -12.72 -20.73 -6.10
C LEU A 288 -14.05 -20.18 -6.63
N SER A 289 -14.12 -19.72 -7.88
CA SER A 289 -15.31 -19.08 -8.49
C SER A 289 -16.59 -19.92 -8.43
N LYS A 290 -16.50 -21.24 -8.22
CA LYS A 290 -17.67 -22.12 -8.06
C LYS A 290 -18.27 -22.11 -6.64
N VAL A 291 -17.46 -21.78 -5.64
CA VAL A 291 -17.83 -21.83 -4.21
C VAL A 291 -17.93 -20.42 -3.62
N TYR A 292 -17.12 -19.49 -4.13
CA TYR A 292 -17.12 -18.10 -3.74
C TYR A 292 -18.11 -17.30 -4.57
N SER A 293 -19.06 -16.63 -3.89
CA SER A 293 -19.99 -15.68 -4.50
C SER A 293 -19.67 -14.27 -4.03
N GLU A 294 -19.32 -13.39 -4.97
CA GLU A 294 -18.99 -11.98 -4.73
C GLU A 294 -20.13 -11.21 -4.04
N ASN A 295 -21.38 -11.64 -4.22
CA ASN A 295 -22.57 -11.00 -3.65
C ASN A 295 -23.00 -11.61 -2.30
N SER A 296 -22.29 -12.61 -1.79
CA SER A 296 -22.62 -13.17 -0.48
C SER A 296 -22.29 -12.17 0.64
N PRO A 297 -23.13 -12.04 1.69
CA PRO A 297 -22.89 -11.12 2.80
C PRO A 297 -21.49 -11.27 3.42
N THR A 298 -21.05 -12.51 3.64
CA THR A 298 -19.73 -12.81 4.20
C THR A 298 -18.59 -12.34 3.29
N ALA A 299 -18.69 -12.56 1.98
CA ALA A 299 -17.68 -12.10 1.03
C ALA A 299 -17.61 -10.58 0.99
N LEU A 300 -18.76 -9.90 0.95
CA LEU A 300 -18.85 -8.44 0.94
C LEU A 300 -18.26 -7.82 2.20
N ILE A 301 -18.57 -8.39 3.38
CA ILE A 301 -18.00 -7.94 4.65
C ILE A 301 -16.48 -8.15 4.66
N ALA A 302 -16.00 -9.35 4.33
CA ALA A 302 -14.59 -9.68 4.39
C ALA A 302 -13.76 -8.82 3.42
N VAL A 303 -14.15 -8.77 2.14
CA VAL A 303 -13.46 -7.96 1.12
C VAL A 303 -13.56 -6.47 1.45
N GLY A 304 -14.73 -6.02 1.92
CA GLY A 304 -14.94 -4.63 2.31
C GLY A 304 -14.03 -4.18 3.45
N LEU A 305 -13.90 -4.99 4.51
CA LEU A 305 -13.00 -4.71 5.64
C LEU A 305 -11.52 -4.80 5.25
N LEU A 306 -11.14 -5.81 4.45
CA LEU A 306 -9.77 -5.95 3.97
C LEU A 306 -9.37 -4.78 3.07
N ASN A 307 -10.24 -4.34 2.15
CA ASN A 307 -10.00 -3.15 1.33
C ASN A 307 -9.91 -1.88 2.19
N ALA A 308 -10.74 -1.73 3.24
CA ALA A 308 -10.62 -0.60 4.16
C ALA A 308 -9.25 -0.58 4.86
N CYS A 309 -8.79 -1.73 5.34
CA CYS A 309 -7.48 -1.88 5.96
C CYS A 309 -6.36 -1.56 4.94
N SER A 310 -6.39 -2.14 3.74
CA SER A 310 -5.42 -1.85 2.68
C SER A 310 -5.38 -0.37 2.30
N ALA A 311 -6.53 0.31 2.20
CA ALA A 311 -6.59 1.74 1.92
C ALA A 311 -5.93 2.57 3.03
N GLY A 312 -6.18 2.24 4.30
CA GLY A 312 -5.54 2.88 5.45
C GLY A 312 -4.02 2.73 5.44
N LEU A 313 -3.54 1.50 5.16
CA LEU A 313 -2.12 1.22 5.03
C LEU A 313 -1.48 2.00 3.87
N LEU A 314 -2.07 1.97 2.66
CA LEU A 314 -1.54 2.66 1.49
C LEU A 314 -1.48 4.18 1.69
N ASN A 315 -2.50 4.75 2.34
CA ASN A 315 -2.53 6.18 2.67
C ASN A 315 -1.40 6.55 3.63
N TYR A 316 -1.19 5.76 4.69
CA TYR A 316 -0.10 5.97 5.62
C TYR A 316 1.26 5.85 4.91
N MET A 317 1.46 4.78 4.13
CA MET A 317 2.73 4.55 3.43
C MET A 317 3.05 5.66 2.43
N ALA A 318 2.05 6.11 1.67
CA ALA A 318 2.26 7.19 0.71
C ALA A 318 2.57 8.52 1.40
N LEU A 319 1.82 8.90 2.44
CA LEU A 319 2.01 10.18 3.11
C LEU A 319 3.25 10.22 4.00
N VAL A 320 3.46 9.19 4.82
CA VAL A 320 4.48 9.17 5.87
C VAL A 320 5.78 8.56 5.37
N ASP A 321 5.73 7.36 4.77
CA ASP A 321 6.96 6.63 4.44
C ASP A 321 7.60 7.02 3.12
N LEU A 322 6.81 7.57 2.19
CA LEU A 322 7.31 8.03 0.91
C LEU A 322 7.39 9.56 0.86
N LEU A 323 6.24 10.25 0.90
CA LEU A 323 6.19 11.70 0.70
C LEU A 323 6.89 12.46 1.83
N ALA A 324 6.54 12.23 3.10
CA ALA A 324 7.18 12.95 4.19
C ALA A 324 8.68 12.61 4.28
N ALA A 325 9.07 11.34 4.10
CA ALA A 325 10.47 10.93 4.10
C ALA A 325 11.29 11.63 3.00
N ASP A 326 10.76 11.76 1.79
CA ASP A 326 11.48 12.39 0.67
C ASP A 326 11.46 13.92 0.73
N PHE A 327 10.32 14.54 1.08
CA PHE A 327 10.17 16.00 1.10
C PHE A 327 10.81 16.67 2.31
N LEU A 328 10.90 15.97 3.46
CA LEU A 328 11.64 16.44 4.62
C LEU A 328 13.14 16.08 4.55
N GLY A 329 13.54 15.33 3.53
CA GLY A 329 14.94 15.00 3.26
C GLY A 329 15.76 16.19 2.77
N THR A 330 17.05 16.19 3.08
CA THR A 330 17.99 17.28 2.75
C THR A 330 18.07 17.59 1.26
N LYS A 331 17.92 16.57 0.39
CA LYS A 331 18.00 16.75 -1.08
C LYS A 331 16.92 17.67 -1.65
N LEU A 332 15.67 17.55 -1.18
CA LEU A 332 14.59 18.46 -1.60
C LEU A 332 14.66 19.79 -0.86
N GLN A 333 14.90 19.76 0.45
CA GLN A 333 14.97 20.97 1.28
C GLN A 333 16.08 21.94 0.83
N ASN A 334 17.20 21.42 0.30
CA ASN A 334 18.29 22.24 -0.22
C ASN A 334 18.02 22.83 -1.62
N SER A 335 16.94 22.42 -2.31
CA SER A 335 16.64 22.86 -3.67
C SER A 335 15.16 23.14 -3.88
N MET A 336 14.75 24.38 -3.64
CA MET A 336 13.35 24.82 -3.82
C MET A 336 12.82 24.52 -5.23
N LYS A 337 13.65 24.66 -6.27
CA LYS A 337 13.26 24.35 -7.65
C LYS A 337 12.93 22.87 -7.83
N LEU A 338 13.76 21.97 -7.30
CA LEU A 338 13.52 20.53 -7.37
C LEU A 338 12.28 20.14 -6.55
N GLN A 339 12.11 20.74 -5.37
CA GLN A 339 10.96 20.53 -4.50
C GLN A 339 9.64 20.94 -5.19
N SER A 340 9.60 22.09 -5.87
CA SER A 340 8.41 22.50 -6.65
C SER A 340 8.07 21.51 -7.75
N TRP A 341 9.07 21.04 -8.52
CA TRP A 341 8.85 20.01 -9.54
C TRP A 341 8.42 18.67 -8.95
N ALA A 342 8.92 18.32 -7.76
CA ALA A 342 8.48 17.12 -7.06
C ALA A 342 7.01 17.23 -6.66
N TYR A 343 6.55 18.36 -6.12
CA TYR A 343 5.11 18.56 -5.83
C TYR A 343 4.24 18.44 -7.09
N VAL A 344 4.67 19.03 -8.22
CA VAL A 344 3.98 18.86 -9.50
C VAL A 344 3.93 17.39 -9.90
N ALA A 345 5.03 16.64 -9.73
CA ALA A 345 5.08 15.22 -10.01
C ALA A 345 4.10 14.42 -9.14
N VAL A 346 4.01 14.71 -7.83
CA VAL A 346 3.02 14.11 -6.92
C VAL A 346 1.60 14.36 -7.41
N LEU A 347 1.27 15.61 -7.75
CA LEU A 347 -0.06 15.98 -8.25
C LEU A 347 -0.38 15.31 -9.58
N LEU A 348 0.59 15.18 -10.48
CA LEU A 348 0.42 14.46 -11.75
C LEU A 348 0.20 12.97 -11.52
N GLY A 349 0.91 12.35 -10.58
CA GLY A 349 0.70 10.94 -10.20
C GLY A 349 -0.69 10.71 -9.62
N ALA A 350 -1.08 11.54 -8.65
CA ALA A 350 -2.38 11.46 -8.02
C ALA A 350 -3.53 11.75 -9.01
N GLY A 351 -3.35 12.75 -9.87
CA GLY A 351 -4.30 13.10 -10.93
C GLY A 351 -4.44 12.00 -11.97
N GLY A 352 -3.32 11.41 -12.42
CA GLY A 352 -3.31 10.30 -13.38
C GLY A 352 -4.09 9.09 -12.87
N MET A 353 -3.83 8.68 -11.62
CA MET A 353 -4.56 7.56 -11.01
C MET A 353 -6.05 7.89 -10.78
N SER A 354 -6.38 9.13 -10.43
CA SER A 354 -7.77 9.59 -10.29
C SER A 354 -8.53 9.55 -11.63
N ILE A 355 -7.89 9.98 -12.72
CA ILE A 355 -8.45 9.90 -14.07
C ILE A 355 -8.72 8.45 -14.46
N MET A 356 -7.78 7.54 -14.17
CA MET A 356 -7.95 6.11 -14.42
C MET A 356 -9.12 5.51 -13.63
N ALA A 357 -9.28 5.86 -12.35
CA ALA A 357 -10.40 5.42 -11.53
C ALA A 357 -11.76 5.89 -12.09
N ILE A 358 -11.83 7.15 -12.53
CA ILE A 358 -13.04 7.71 -13.14
C ILE A 358 -13.32 7.06 -14.49
N TRP A 359 -12.30 6.88 -15.33
CA TRP A 359 -12.43 6.20 -16.62
C TRP A 359 -12.99 4.80 -16.45
N ALA A 360 -12.45 4.02 -15.50
CA ALA A 360 -12.95 2.68 -15.19
C ALA A 360 -14.44 2.72 -14.81
N LYS A 361 -14.84 3.62 -13.90
CA LYS A 361 -16.25 3.78 -13.49
C LYS A 361 -17.19 4.22 -14.62
N ILE A 362 -16.73 5.07 -15.53
CA ILE A 362 -17.55 5.53 -16.66
C ILE A 362 -17.72 4.42 -17.69
N VAL A 363 -16.66 3.65 -17.97
CA VAL A 363 -16.72 2.47 -18.85
C VAL A 363 -17.72 1.46 -18.29
N LEU A 364 -17.68 1.18 -16.99
CA LEU A 364 -18.63 0.32 -16.29
C LEU A 364 -20.09 0.80 -16.42
N ARG A 365 -20.33 2.11 -16.34
CA ARG A 365 -21.69 2.69 -16.41
C ARG A 365 -22.18 2.99 -17.83
N GLY A 366 -21.40 2.68 -18.87
CA GLY A 366 -21.79 2.90 -20.27
C GLY A 366 -21.95 4.37 -20.71
N LYS A 367 -21.61 5.36 -19.87
CA LYS A 367 -21.87 6.79 -20.13
C LYS A 367 -20.66 7.52 -20.75
N ARG A 368 -20.32 7.20 -22.00
CA ARG A 368 -19.22 7.86 -22.76
C ARG A 368 -19.35 9.40 -22.86
N LYS A 369 -20.57 9.97 -22.87
CA LYS A 369 -20.78 11.44 -22.94
C LYS A 369 -20.38 12.20 -21.67
N VAL A 370 -20.37 11.55 -20.51
CA VAL A 370 -20.01 12.19 -19.22
C VAL A 370 -18.50 12.45 -19.13
N PHE A 371 -17.67 11.58 -19.73
CA PHE A 371 -16.21 11.72 -19.74
C PHE A 371 -15.75 13.03 -20.38
N ARG A 372 -16.36 13.39 -21.52
CA ARG A 372 -16.02 14.63 -22.25
C ARG A 372 -16.42 15.90 -21.49
N HIS A 373 -17.51 15.85 -20.71
CA HIS A 373 -17.98 16.97 -19.91
C HIS A 373 -17.22 17.11 -18.58
N PHE A 374 -16.85 16.00 -17.95
CA PHE A 374 -16.04 15.98 -16.73
C PHE A 374 -14.60 16.47 -17.00
N PHE A 375 -13.95 16.01 -18.07
CA PHE A 375 -12.60 16.48 -18.43
C PHE A 375 -12.57 17.98 -18.74
N PHE A 376 -13.65 18.49 -19.35
CA PHE A 376 -13.82 19.93 -19.61
C PHE A 376 -13.98 20.72 -18.31
N ASN A 377 -14.77 20.23 -17.34
CA ASN A 377 -14.99 20.89 -16.04
C ASN A 377 -13.85 20.70 -15.01
N LEU A 378 -13.01 19.67 -15.17
CA LEU A 378 -11.83 19.46 -14.31
C LEU A 378 -10.66 20.37 -14.72
N ILE A 379 -10.57 20.72 -16.01
CA ILE A 379 -9.57 21.64 -16.56
C ILE A 379 -10.01 23.10 -16.37
N PHE A 380 -11.31 23.38 -16.51
CA PHE A 380 -11.88 24.70 -16.28
C PHE A 380 -12.66 24.69 -14.97
N PHE A 381 -12.03 25.17 -13.88
CA PHE A 381 -12.69 25.47 -12.61
C PHE A 381 -13.89 26.41 -12.85
N HIS A 382 -15.07 25.86 -13.11
CA HIS A 382 -16.30 26.62 -13.14
C HIS A 382 -17.38 25.87 -12.36
N HIS A 383 -17.55 26.27 -11.10
CA HIS A 383 -18.73 25.97 -10.31
C HIS A 383 -19.97 26.61 -10.98
N PRO A 384 -21.17 26.02 -10.80
CA PRO A 384 -21.93 26.40 -9.61
C PRO A 384 -22.48 25.19 -8.85
N CYS A 385 -22.22 25.20 -7.55
CA CYS A 385 -22.88 24.35 -6.57
C CYS A 385 -24.28 24.92 -6.34
N LYS A 386 -25.33 24.11 -6.52
CA LYS A 386 -26.63 24.33 -5.87
C LYS A 386 -27.01 23.03 -5.19
N TYR A 387 -26.57 22.88 -3.95
CA TYR A 387 -27.25 22.01 -2.98
C TYR A 387 -28.38 22.85 -2.36
N LYS A 388 -29.62 22.40 -2.53
CA LYS A 388 -30.72 22.79 -1.65
C LYS A 388 -30.69 21.82 -0.45
N PHE A 389 -30.73 22.40 0.74
CA PHE A 389 -30.90 21.71 2.02
C PHE A 389 -32.20 20.91 2.07
#